data_AF-A0A3D0WV92-F1
#
_entry.id   AF-A0A3D0WV92-F1
#
_cell.length_a   1.000
_cell.length_b   1.000
_cell.length_c   1.000
_cell.angle_alpha   90.00
_cell.angle_beta   90.00
_cell.angle_gamma   90.00
#
_symmetry.space_group_name_H-M   'P 1'
#
loop_
_entity.id
_entity.type
_entity.pdbx_description
1 polymer ?
#
loop_
_entity_poly.entity_id
_entity_poly.type
_entity_poly.pdbx_seq_one_letter_code
_entity_poly.pdbx_strand_id
1 'polypeptide(L)'
;ARAAEKCALKEDRLIYFGNAELGYDGLLTAPGTQKIEKKDWSAGENAFSDIAAAYAALVKKGIYGTAALVVSPDLYLQMQRLQPGTGLLEIDRVAKLVGGHVYEAPALGTEKALLVGSNAGNMDLVIGQDLATAYLEQKDLNHSFRVVESVLLRIKRKDAVVVFE
;
A
#
# COMPACT_ATOMS: atom_id res chain seq x y z
N ALA A 1 -12.09 -19.72 -7.55
CA ALA A 1 -10.74 -19.13 -7.39
C ALA A 1 -10.58 -17.82 -8.15
N ARG A 2 -10.48 -17.81 -9.49
CA ARG A 2 -10.18 -16.60 -10.29
C ARG A 2 -11.13 -15.40 -10.07
N ALA A 3 -12.42 -15.65 -9.81
CA ALA A 3 -13.38 -14.59 -9.50
C ALA A 3 -13.07 -13.91 -8.15
N ALA A 4 -12.67 -14.67 -7.14
CA ALA A 4 -12.29 -14.17 -5.82
C ALA A 4 -10.96 -13.40 -5.88
N GLU A 5 -9.97 -13.91 -6.62
CA GLU A 5 -8.70 -13.21 -6.88
C GLU A 5 -8.93 -11.85 -7.54
N LYS A 6 -9.81 -11.78 -8.55
CA LYS A 6 -10.19 -10.50 -9.16
C LYS A 6 -10.94 -9.57 -8.21
N CYS A 7 -11.66 -10.11 -7.22
CA CYS A 7 -12.33 -9.32 -6.19
C CYS A 7 -11.30 -8.70 -5.25
N ALA A 8 -10.37 -9.51 -4.72
CA ALA A 8 -9.29 -9.05 -3.85
C ALA A 8 -8.39 -8.00 -4.55
N LEU A 9 -8.04 -8.20 -5.82
CA LEU A 9 -7.30 -7.18 -6.58
C LEU A 9 -8.09 -5.86 -6.76
N LYS A 10 -9.42 -5.92 -6.80
CA LYS A 10 -10.25 -4.70 -6.83
C LYS A 10 -10.33 -4.03 -5.47
N GLU A 11 -10.39 -4.80 -4.39
CA GLU A 11 -10.27 -4.32 -3.01
C GLU A 11 -8.97 -3.53 -2.83
N ASP A 12 -7.81 -4.13 -3.17
CA ASP A 12 -6.52 -3.45 -3.05
C ASP A 12 -6.52 -2.12 -3.83
N ARG A 13 -7.06 -2.12 -5.05
CA ARG A 13 -7.16 -0.89 -5.85
C ARG A 13 -8.07 0.16 -5.20
N LEU A 14 -9.18 -0.26 -4.59
CA LEU A 14 -10.05 0.63 -3.83
C LEU A 14 -9.30 1.23 -2.62
N ILE A 15 -8.51 0.44 -1.90
CA ILE A 15 -7.73 0.89 -0.74
C ILE A 15 -6.64 1.90 -1.15
N TYR A 16 -5.88 1.59 -2.21
CA TYR A 16 -4.76 2.45 -2.63
C TYR A 16 -5.20 3.70 -3.40
N PHE A 17 -6.16 3.57 -4.33
CA PHE A 17 -6.53 4.66 -5.24
C PHE A 17 -7.89 5.31 -4.91
N GLY A 18 -8.71 4.65 -4.09
CA GLY A 18 -10.07 5.08 -3.86
C GLY A 18 -10.98 4.79 -5.04
N ASN A 19 -12.13 5.46 -5.05
CA ASN A 19 -13.08 5.45 -6.15
C ASN A 19 -13.68 6.84 -6.30
N ALA A 20 -13.23 7.57 -7.33
CA ALA A 20 -13.67 8.94 -7.59
C ALA A 20 -15.16 9.05 -7.94
N GLU A 21 -15.72 8.05 -8.63
CA GLU A 21 -17.16 8.04 -9.00
C GLU A 21 -18.06 7.95 -7.76
N LEU A 22 -17.60 7.24 -6.73
CA LEU A 22 -18.31 7.07 -5.46
C LEU A 22 -17.85 8.07 -4.38
N GLY A 23 -16.91 8.96 -4.70
CA GLY A 23 -16.40 9.98 -3.77
C GLY A 23 -15.52 9.42 -2.64
N TYR A 24 -14.89 8.26 -2.84
CA TYR A 24 -14.00 7.65 -1.86
C TYR A 24 -12.53 7.92 -2.17
N ASP A 25 -11.80 8.42 -1.18
CA ASP A 25 -10.36 8.59 -1.25
C ASP A 25 -9.63 7.28 -0.91
N GLY A 26 -8.47 7.06 -1.53
CA GLY A 26 -7.52 6.00 -1.19
C GLY A 26 -6.25 6.55 -0.56
N LEU A 27 -5.33 5.67 -0.16
CA LEU A 27 -4.05 6.08 0.45
C LEU A 27 -3.23 7.03 -0.44
N LEU A 28 -3.26 6.84 -1.76
CA LEU A 28 -2.52 7.67 -2.72
C LEU A 28 -3.26 8.95 -3.12
N THR A 29 -4.58 8.97 -3.01
CA THR A 29 -5.43 10.05 -3.54
C THR A 29 -6.00 10.96 -2.47
N ALA A 30 -5.98 10.54 -1.19
CA ALA A 30 -6.50 11.32 -0.08
C ALA A 30 -5.82 12.70 0.01
N PRO A 31 -6.58 13.80 0.06
CA PRO A 31 -6.01 15.13 0.15
C PRO A 31 -5.43 15.36 1.54
N GLY A 32 -4.26 16.00 1.61
CA GLY A 32 -3.56 16.29 2.87
C GLY A 32 -2.63 15.18 3.37
N THR A 33 -2.38 14.15 2.55
CA THR A 33 -1.25 13.23 2.75
C THR A 33 0.07 13.94 2.51
N GLN A 34 1.13 13.41 3.11
CA GLN A 34 2.49 13.92 2.89
C GLN A 34 3.02 13.37 1.57
N LYS A 35 3.81 14.17 0.86
CA LYS A 35 4.42 13.78 -0.42
C LYS A 35 5.91 14.06 -0.38
N ILE A 36 6.69 13.11 -0.88
CA ILE A 36 8.14 13.23 -1.03
C ILE A 36 8.49 12.87 -2.47
N GLU A 37 9.28 13.72 -3.11
CA GLU A 37 9.82 13.45 -4.44
C GLU A 37 10.75 12.24 -4.37
N LYS A 38 10.41 11.19 -5.12
CA LYS A 38 11.13 9.93 -5.17
C LYS A 38 12.35 10.08 -6.08
N LYS A 39 13.52 9.76 -5.55
CA LYS A 39 14.73 9.67 -6.37
C LYS A 39 14.74 8.38 -7.18
N ASP A 40 15.77 8.21 -8.00
CA ASP A 40 16.02 6.95 -8.69
C ASP A 40 16.47 5.88 -7.68
N TRP A 41 15.57 4.94 -7.36
CA TRP A 41 15.81 3.85 -6.40
C TRP A 41 16.68 2.73 -6.98
N SER A 42 16.97 2.76 -8.29
CA SER A 42 17.92 1.86 -8.93
C SER A 42 19.38 2.28 -8.75
N ALA A 43 19.63 3.49 -8.22
CA ALA A 43 20.96 4.08 -8.04
C ALA A 43 21.31 4.37 -6.56
N GLY A 44 22.60 4.26 -6.22
CA GLY A 44 23.14 4.62 -4.89
C GLY A 44 22.40 4.02 -3.68
N GLU A 45 22.17 4.84 -2.65
CA GLU A 45 21.35 4.53 -1.45
C GLU A 45 20.08 5.37 -1.39
N ASN A 46 19.57 5.75 -2.57
CA ASN A 46 18.45 6.68 -2.70
C ASN A 46 17.18 6.15 -2.02
N ALA A 47 16.86 4.87 -2.19
CA ALA A 47 15.68 4.24 -1.58
C ALA A 47 15.72 4.37 -0.06
N PHE A 48 16.82 3.93 0.58
CA PHE A 48 17.01 4.10 2.01
C PHE A 48 16.90 5.57 2.44
N SER A 49 17.53 6.49 1.69
CA SER A 49 17.50 7.92 2.03
C SER A 49 16.09 8.53 2.00
N ASP A 50 15.30 8.19 1.00
CA ASP A 50 13.94 8.71 0.82
C ASP A 50 13.01 8.13 1.90
N ILE A 51 13.13 6.82 2.19
CA ILE A 51 12.33 6.14 3.20
C ILE A 51 12.70 6.62 4.61
N ALA A 52 13.98 6.87 4.89
CA ALA A 52 14.42 7.48 6.15
C ALA A 52 13.86 8.90 6.33
N ALA A 53 13.83 9.70 5.26
CA ALA A 53 13.22 11.02 5.29
C ALA A 53 11.71 10.95 5.54
N ALA A 54 11.00 10.02 4.89
CA ALA A 54 9.59 9.76 5.12
C ALA A 54 9.30 9.33 6.57
N TYR A 55 10.11 8.42 7.11
CA TYR A 55 10.00 7.96 8.49
C TYR A 55 10.21 9.12 9.48
N ALA A 56 11.22 9.96 9.24
CA ALA A 56 11.46 11.16 10.05
C ALA A 56 10.29 12.16 9.96
N ALA A 57 9.66 12.30 8.78
CA ALA A 57 8.49 13.15 8.59
C ALA A 57 7.28 12.66 9.41
N LEU A 58 7.03 11.35 9.45
CA LEU A 58 6.02 10.74 10.32
C LEU A 58 6.30 11.06 11.80
N VAL A 59 7.53 10.84 12.26
CA VAL A 59 7.95 11.13 13.64
C VAL A 59 7.74 12.60 14.01
N LYS A 60 8.10 13.52 13.11
CA LYS A 60 7.91 14.97 13.31
C LYS A 60 6.44 15.37 13.48
N LYS A 61 5.51 14.59 12.91
CA LYS A 61 4.06 14.78 13.01
C LYS A 61 3.45 14.04 14.21
N GLY A 62 4.28 13.49 15.10
CA GLY A 62 3.82 12.69 16.24
C GLY A 62 3.12 11.40 15.81
N ILE A 63 3.54 10.84 14.67
CA ILE A 63 3.18 9.50 14.23
C ILE A 63 4.31 8.57 14.65
N TYR A 64 4.05 7.75 15.66
CA TYR A 64 4.99 6.77 16.21
C TYR A 64 4.46 5.36 16.02
N GLY A 65 5.34 4.37 16.17
CA GLY A 65 5.00 2.95 16.15
C GLY A 65 5.25 2.32 14.78
N THR A 66 4.41 1.34 14.42
CA THR A 66 4.63 0.53 13.22
C THR A 66 4.48 1.35 11.95
N ALA A 67 5.58 1.50 11.22
CA ALA A 67 5.59 2.02 9.86
C ALA A 67 5.61 0.84 8.90
N ALA A 68 4.71 0.82 7.92
CA ALA A 68 4.67 -0.16 6.85
C ALA A 68 4.97 0.51 5.52
N LEU A 69 5.97 -0.02 4.81
CA LEU A 69 6.32 0.40 3.47
C LEU A 69 5.60 -0.51 2.48
N VAL A 70 4.88 0.08 1.54
CA VAL A 70 4.25 -0.63 0.43
C VAL A 70 4.84 -0.10 -0.87
N VAL A 71 5.29 -1.01 -1.73
CA VAL A 71 5.96 -0.68 -3.00
C VAL A 71 5.37 -1.47 -4.16
N SER A 72 5.44 -0.90 -5.36
CA SER A 72 5.17 -1.62 -6.59
C SER A 72 6.25 -2.69 -6.86
N PRO A 73 5.92 -3.77 -7.60
CA PRO A 73 6.83 -4.88 -7.88
C PRO A 73 8.20 -4.47 -8.46
N ASP A 74 8.21 -3.50 -9.36
CA ASP A 74 9.42 -2.95 -9.97
C ASP A 74 10.33 -2.27 -8.95
N LEU A 75 9.78 -1.42 -8.07
CA LEU A 75 10.56 -0.79 -7.00
C LEU A 75 11.05 -1.80 -5.97
N TYR A 76 10.24 -2.83 -5.67
CA TYR A 76 10.67 -3.93 -4.81
C TYR A 76 11.93 -4.60 -5.38
N LEU A 77 11.92 -4.93 -6.67
CA LEU A 77 13.05 -5.53 -7.37
C LEU A 77 14.26 -4.58 -7.47
N GLN A 78 14.06 -3.28 -7.67
CA GLN A 78 15.16 -2.30 -7.68
C GLN A 78 15.92 -2.26 -6.34
N MET A 79 15.25 -2.55 -5.23
CA MET A 79 15.88 -2.65 -3.89
C MET A 79 16.55 -4.00 -3.64
N GLN A 80 16.30 -5.02 -4.46
CA GLN A 80 16.95 -6.35 -4.41
C GLN A 80 18.35 -6.33 -5.03
N ARG A 81 19.15 -5.34 -4.64
CA ARG A 81 20.51 -5.14 -5.13
C ARG A 81 21.49 -5.01 -3.97
N LEU A 82 22.69 -5.53 -4.19
CA LEU A 82 23.80 -5.36 -3.26
C LEU A 82 24.29 -3.92 -3.30
N GLN A 83 24.48 -3.34 -2.12
CA GLN A 83 25.11 -2.06 -2.01
C GLN A 83 26.64 -2.17 -1.99
N PRO A 84 27.33 -1.40 -2.84
CA PRO A 84 28.79 -1.32 -2.80
C PRO A 84 29.28 -0.91 -1.40
N GLY A 85 30.28 -1.62 -0.89
CA GLY A 85 30.96 -1.29 0.38
C GLY A 85 30.34 -1.88 1.65
N THR A 86 29.03 -2.16 1.68
CA THR A 86 28.37 -2.77 2.85
C THR A 86 28.17 -4.28 2.70
N GLY A 87 28.06 -4.78 1.46
CA GLY A 87 27.77 -6.18 1.17
C GLY A 87 26.36 -6.64 1.56
N LEU A 88 25.48 -5.70 1.94
CA LEU A 88 24.08 -5.95 2.28
C LEU A 88 23.16 -5.60 1.11
N LEU A 89 21.98 -6.21 1.07
CA LEU A 89 20.93 -5.78 0.14
C LEU A 89 20.34 -4.44 0.62
N GLU A 90 19.97 -3.57 -0.31
CA GLU A 90 19.26 -2.31 0.02
C GLU A 90 17.99 -2.60 0.82
N ILE A 91 17.23 -3.61 0.38
CA ILE A 91 15.98 -3.97 1.01
C ILE A 91 16.17 -4.45 2.46
N ASP A 92 17.31 -5.05 2.82
CA ASP A 92 17.59 -5.46 4.19
C ASP A 92 17.79 -4.25 5.11
N ARG A 93 18.44 -3.19 4.60
CA ARG A 93 18.59 -1.93 5.33
C ARG A 93 17.24 -1.25 5.55
N VAL A 94 16.43 -1.18 4.48
CA VAL A 94 15.07 -0.63 4.52
C VAL A 94 14.18 -1.42 5.48
N ALA A 95 14.19 -2.75 5.38
CA ALA A 95 13.42 -3.63 6.25
C ALA A 95 13.78 -3.40 7.72
N LYS A 96 15.06 -3.25 8.06
CA LYS A 96 15.46 -2.92 9.44
C LYS A 96 14.92 -1.57 9.92
N LEU A 97 14.88 -0.55 9.05
CA LEU A 97 14.33 0.76 9.38
C LEU A 97 12.83 0.71 9.67
N VAL A 98 12.06 -0.06 8.89
CA VAL A 98 10.60 -0.18 9.04
C VAL A 98 10.16 -1.40 9.86
N GLY A 99 11.07 -2.03 10.61
CA GLY A 99 10.75 -3.16 11.48
C GLY A 99 10.31 -4.44 10.75
N GLY A 100 10.73 -4.64 9.51
CA GLY A 100 10.42 -5.79 8.66
C GLY A 100 9.14 -5.63 7.83
N HIS A 101 8.44 -4.50 7.96
CA HIS A 101 7.17 -4.24 7.28
C HIS A 101 7.39 -3.64 5.89
N VAL A 102 7.92 -4.45 4.97
CA VAL A 102 8.04 -4.11 3.54
C VAL A 102 7.15 -5.04 2.74
N TYR A 103 6.18 -4.48 2.04
CA TYR A 103 5.17 -5.23 1.29
C TYR A 103 5.19 -4.86 -0.19
N GLU A 104 5.24 -5.88 -1.03
CA GLU A 104 5.04 -5.75 -2.47
C GLU A 104 3.55 -5.80 -2.78
N ALA A 105 3.03 -4.80 -3.52
CA ALA A 105 1.63 -4.72 -3.88
C ALA A 105 1.45 -4.54 -5.40
N PRO A 106 1.08 -5.59 -6.14
CA PRO A 106 0.84 -5.52 -7.59
C PRO A 106 -0.23 -4.51 -7.99
N ALA A 107 -1.20 -4.23 -7.10
CA ALA A 107 -2.25 -3.25 -7.33
C ALA A 107 -1.72 -1.82 -7.58
N LEU A 108 -0.53 -1.48 -7.06
CA LEU A 108 0.08 -0.15 -7.22
C LEU A 108 0.51 0.15 -8.67
N GLY A 109 0.74 -0.88 -9.48
CA GLY A 109 1.25 -0.73 -10.84
C GLY A 109 2.78 -0.65 -10.84
N THR A 110 3.32 0.46 -11.33
CA THR A 110 4.77 0.70 -11.46
C THR A 110 5.16 2.03 -10.82
N GLU A 111 6.41 2.14 -10.37
CA GLU A 111 7.04 3.35 -9.84
C GLU A 111 6.26 4.04 -8.70
N LYS A 112 5.47 3.29 -7.93
CA LYS A 112 4.70 3.84 -6.79
C LYS A 112 5.10 3.19 -5.49
N ALA A 113 5.27 4.02 -4.48
CA ALA A 113 5.49 3.58 -3.12
C ALA A 113 4.76 4.49 -2.14
N LEU A 114 4.46 3.95 -0.96
CA LEU A 114 3.98 4.74 0.16
C LEU A 114 4.49 4.16 1.48
N LEU A 115 4.71 5.04 2.46
CA LEU A 115 4.99 4.69 3.84
C LEU A 115 3.79 5.09 4.71
N VAL A 116 3.26 4.15 5.49
CA VAL A 116 2.09 4.38 6.35
C VAL A 116 2.39 4.07 7.81
N GLY A 117 1.95 4.94 8.71
CA GLY A 117 1.85 4.60 10.14
C GLY A 117 0.58 3.79 10.39
N SER A 118 0.70 2.46 10.48
CA SER A 118 -0.43 1.51 10.40
C SER A 118 -1.25 1.33 11.69
N ASN A 119 -0.93 2.08 12.74
CA ASN A 119 -1.65 1.98 14.01
C ASN A 119 -3.14 2.37 13.86
N ALA A 120 -4.01 1.71 14.63
CA ALA A 120 -5.47 1.91 14.61
C ALA A 120 -5.93 3.36 14.89
N GLY A 121 -5.09 4.16 15.55
CA GLY A 121 -5.33 5.60 15.76
C GLY A 121 -5.18 6.45 14.50
N ASN A 122 -4.45 5.97 13.50
CA ASN A 122 -4.17 6.69 12.26
C ASN A 122 -5.12 6.31 11.13
N MET A 123 -5.44 5.02 11.03
CA MET A 123 -6.33 4.48 10.00
C MET A 123 -6.95 3.16 10.47
N ASP A 124 -8.04 2.77 9.83
CA ASP A 124 -8.61 1.43 9.95
C ASP A 124 -9.26 0.98 8.64
N LEU A 125 -9.42 -0.33 8.51
CA LEU A 125 -10.15 -0.96 7.43
C LEU A 125 -11.48 -1.47 7.99
N VAL A 126 -12.58 -0.86 7.54
CA VAL A 126 -13.92 -1.25 7.98
C VAL A 126 -14.42 -2.35 7.07
N ILE A 127 -14.68 -3.53 7.65
CA ILE A 127 -15.26 -4.67 6.93
C ILE A 127 -16.74 -4.75 7.32
N GLY A 128 -17.62 -4.47 6.36
CA GLY A 128 -19.06 -4.65 6.51
C GLY A 128 -19.49 -6.08 6.21
N GLN A 129 -19.05 -6.59 5.07
CA GLN A 129 -19.25 -7.98 4.65
C GLN A 129 -17.91 -8.49 4.14
N ASP A 130 -17.37 -9.50 4.82
CA ASP A 130 -16.18 -10.21 4.36
C ASP A 130 -16.50 -11.01 3.09
N LEU A 131 -15.45 -11.43 2.38
CA LEU A 131 -15.52 -12.07 1.09
C LEU A 131 -16.40 -13.33 1.12
N ALA A 132 -17.55 -13.24 0.46
CA ALA A 132 -18.57 -14.28 0.47
C ALA A 132 -19.03 -14.62 -0.95
N THR A 133 -19.48 -15.86 -1.13
CA THR A 133 -20.14 -16.30 -2.36
C THR A 133 -21.65 -16.22 -2.20
N ALA A 134 -22.32 -15.61 -3.18
CA ALA A 134 -23.76 -15.55 -3.24
C ALA A 134 -24.28 -16.12 -4.56
N TYR A 135 -25.36 -16.89 -4.48
CA TYR A 135 -26.07 -17.36 -5.65
C TYR A 135 -26.83 -16.21 -6.30
N LEU A 136 -26.69 -16.04 -7.62
CA LEU A 136 -27.35 -14.96 -8.36
C LEU A 136 -28.62 -15.45 -9.04
N GLU A 137 -28.49 -16.43 -9.93
CA GLU A 137 -29.60 -16.95 -10.72
C GLU A 137 -29.24 -18.26 -11.44
N GLN A 138 -30.25 -18.90 -12.04
CA GLN A 138 -30.07 -19.92 -13.06
C GLN A 138 -30.41 -19.31 -14.42
N LYS A 139 -29.47 -19.36 -15.36
CA LYS A 139 -29.64 -18.82 -16.71
C LYS A 139 -28.99 -19.73 -17.73
N ASP A 140 -29.69 -20.02 -18.83
CA ASP A 140 -29.21 -20.89 -19.91
C ASP A 140 -28.70 -22.26 -19.39
N LEU A 141 -29.44 -22.84 -18.43
CA LEU A 141 -29.10 -24.08 -17.72
C LEU A 141 -27.78 -24.02 -16.92
N ASN A 142 -27.21 -22.84 -16.71
CA ASN A 142 -26.03 -22.61 -15.86
C ASN A 142 -26.42 -21.95 -14.53
N HIS A 143 -25.64 -22.22 -13.49
CA HIS A 143 -25.76 -21.56 -12.19
C HIS A 143 -24.78 -20.39 -12.09
N SER A 144 -25.31 -19.19 -11.93
CA SER A 144 -24.53 -17.96 -11.78
C SER A 144 -24.31 -17.65 -10.31
N PHE A 145 -23.06 -17.39 -9.94
CA PHE A 145 -22.65 -16.97 -8.61
C PHE A 145 -21.90 -15.64 -8.69
N ARG A 146 -21.94 -14.87 -7.62
CA ARG A 146 -21.11 -13.67 -7.42
C ARG A 146 -20.26 -13.81 -6.17
N VAL A 147 -19.08 -13.22 -6.21
CA VAL A 147 -18.26 -12.96 -5.02
C VAL A 147 -18.57 -11.54 -4.57
N VAL A 148 -18.81 -11.36 -3.28
CA VAL A 148 -19.17 -10.07 -2.70
C VAL A 148 -18.32 -9.76 -1.50
N GLU A 149 -18.02 -8.49 -1.35
CA GLU A 149 -17.31 -7.92 -0.23
C GLU A 149 -17.77 -6.47 -0.07
N SER A 150 -17.76 -5.97 1.15
CA SER A 150 -18.02 -4.57 1.46
C SER A 150 -16.99 -4.11 2.46
N VAL A 151 -16.07 -3.29 1.99
CA VAL A 151 -14.91 -2.81 2.74
C VAL A 151 -14.68 -1.33 2.46
N LEU A 152 -14.21 -0.59 3.45
CA LEU A 152 -13.87 0.81 3.31
C LEU A 152 -12.66 1.17 4.17
N LEU A 153 -11.65 1.76 3.53
CA LEU A 153 -10.53 2.38 4.22
C LEU A 153 -10.98 3.71 4.85
N ARG A 154 -10.64 3.92 6.13
CA ARG A 154 -10.79 5.22 6.78
C ARG A 154 -9.44 5.74 7.24
N ILE A 155 -9.04 6.89 6.74
CA ILE A 155 -7.82 7.59 7.14
C ILE A 155 -8.20 8.66 8.18
N LYS A 156 -7.92 8.39 9.45
CA LYS A 156 -8.21 9.31 10.58
C LYS A 156 -7.18 10.43 10.66
N ARG A 157 -5.90 10.10 10.46
CA ARG A 157 -4.78 11.04 10.45
C ARG A 157 -4.08 10.96 9.11
N LYS A 158 -4.36 11.94 8.24
CA LYS A 158 -3.80 12.01 6.88
C LYS A 158 -2.28 12.18 6.86
N ASP A 159 -1.74 12.85 7.87
CA ASP A 159 -0.29 12.94 8.10
C ASP A 159 0.37 11.56 8.33
N ALA A 160 -0.38 10.49 8.59
CA ALA A 160 0.17 9.15 8.77
C ALA A 160 0.52 8.45 7.44
N VAL A 161 0.29 9.09 6.31
CA VAL A 161 0.58 8.56 4.97
C VAL A 161 1.59 9.47 4.29
N VAL A 162 2.68 8.89 3.82
CA VAL A 162 3.69 9.54 2.97
C VAL A 162 3.71 8.83 1.63
N VAL A 163 3.43 9.56 0.56
CA VAL A 163 3.46 9.06 -0.82
C VAL A 163 4.80 9.46 -1.45
N PHE A 164 5.44 8.52 -2.13
CA PHE A 164 6.62 8.78 -2.94
C PHE A 164 6.17 9.00 -4.39
N GLU A 165 6.38 10.21 -4.92
CA GLU A 165 5.98 10.63 -6.28
C GLU A 165 7.20 10.87 -7.17
#